data_AF-A0A7G9Z0Z1-F1
#
_entry.id   AF-A0A7G9Z0Z1-F1
#
_cell.length_a   1.000
_cell.length_b   1.000
_cell.length_c   1.000
_cell.angle_alpha   90.00
_cell.angle_beta   90.00
_cell.angle_gamma   90.00
#
_symmetry.space_group_name_H-M   'P 1'
#
loop_
_entity.id
_entity.type
_entity.pdbx_description
1 polymer ?
#
loop_
_entity_poly.entity_id
_entity_poly.type
_entity_poly.pdbx_seq_one_letter_code
_entity_poly.pdbx_strand_id
1 'polypeptide(L)'
;MLTKGITYADLVTTFRKGQRNGNWRKLKFLDKALFRAAMGYAKRGGSIVNGMLVEKLLRLVARLKEISKGMRIFKRGYAKAVAMLDRGEEIFGGVFVWAPRLKGWLKDPDYIFWLGTNLFLNPFTSKSLYGKTLRGKKSFTNNFFYLR
;
A
#
# COMPACT_ATOMS: atom_id res chain seq x y z
N MET A 1 7.27 -15.90 -30.27
CA MET A 1 6.59 -15.84 -28.95
C MET A 1 5.17 -15.34 -29.18
N LEU A 2 4.15 -16.13 -28.84
CA LEU A 2 2.75 -15.72 -28.95
C LEU A 2 2.49 -14.58 -27.96
N THR A 3 2.67 -13.33 -28.40
CA THR A 3 2.26 -12.16 -27.63
C THR A 3 0.75 -12.18 -27.53
N LYS A 4 0.23 -12.66 -26.40
CA LYS A 4 -1.19 -12.55 -26.06
C LYS A 4 -1.58 -11.08 -26.24
N GLY A 5 -2.38 -10.81 -27.26
CA GLY A 5 -2.77 -9.45 -27.63
C GLY A 5 -3.47 -8.77 -26.47
N ILE A 6 -3.31 -7.45 -26.34
CA ILE A 6 -3.99 -6.70 -25.28
C ILE A 6 -5.47 -6.58 -25.67
N THR A 7 -6.35 -7.11 -24.82
CA THR A 7 -7.79 -7.03 -25.05
C THR A 7 -8.36 -5.71 -24.53
N TYR A 8 -9.54 -5.33 -25.05
CA TYR A 8 -10.28 -4.18 -24.56
C TYR A 8 -10.59 -4.28 -23.05
N ALA A 9 -10.95 -5.46 -22.57
CA ALA A 9 -11.23 -5.71 -21.15
C ALA A 9 -10.00 -5.43 -20.27
N ASP A 10 -8.81 -5.85 -20.69
CA ASP A 10 -7.57 -5.57 -19.98
C ASP A 10 -7.27 -4.07 -19.91
N LEU A 11 -7.49 -3.34 -21.00
CA LEU A 11 -7.31 -1.88 -21.03
C LEU A 11 -8.29 -1.15 -20.10
N VAL A 12 -9.57 -1.56 -20.10
CA VAL A 12 -10.60 -0.92 -19.26
C VAL A 12 -10.35 -1.19 -17.78
N THR A 13 -10.00 -2.42 -17.41
CA THR A 13 -9.73 -2.77 -16.01
C THR A 13 -8.50 -2.04 -15.48
N THR A 14 -7.44 -1.93 -16.29
CA THR A 14 -6.22 -1.20 -15.93
C THR A 14 -6.46 0.30 -15.86
N PHE A 15 -7.25 0.86 -16.78
CA PHE A 15 -7.68 2.25 -16.74
C PHE A 15 -8.43 2.59 -15.44
N ARG A 16 -9.47 1.80 -15.09
CA ARG A 16 -10.24 1.98 -13.85
C ARG A 16 -9.36 1.85 -12.60
N LYS A 17 -8.38 0.94 -12.60
CA LYS A 17 -7.40 0.83 -11.51
C LYS A 17 -6.49 2.07 -11.44
N GLY A 18 -5.95 2.51 -12.57
CA GLY A 18 -5.09 3.68 -12.66
C GLY A 18 -5.79 4.99 -12.29
N GLN A 19 -7.09 5.12 -12.56
CA GLN A 19 -7.91 6.23 -12.09
C GLN A 19 -8.05 6.23 -10.56
N ARG A 20 -8.40 5.09 -9.95
CA ARG A 20 -8.51 4.93 -8.48
C ARG A 20 -7.19 5.19 -7.77
N ASN A 21 -6.08 4.73 -8.35
CA ASN A 21 -4.75 4.96 -7.79
C ASN A 21 -4.28 6.42 -7.93
N GLY A 22 -4.95 7.23 -8.76
CA GLY A 22 -4.52 8.59 -9.10
C GLY A 22 -3.33 8.65 -10.07
N ASN A 23 -2.77 7.51 -10.47
CA ASN A 23 -1.64 7.44 -11.40
C ASN A 23 -2.01 7.95 -12.79
N TRP A 24 -3.27 7.81 -13.21
CA TRP A 24 -3.75 8.37 -14.48
C TRP A 24 -3.52 9.88 -14.60
N ARG A 25 -3.65 10.64 -13.50
CA ARG A 25 -3.46 12.10 -13.53
C ARG A 25 -2.00 12.46 -13.85
N LYS A 26 -1.05 11.65 -13.39
CA LYS A 26 0.40 11.84 -13.55
C LYS A 26 0.93 11.48 -14.95
N LEU A 27 0.15 10.79 -15.78
CA LEU A 27 0.56 10.49 -17.15
C LEU A 27 0.65 11.75 -18.01
N LYS A 28 1.60 11.76 -18.95
CA LYS A 28 1.76 12.82 -19.95
C LYS A 28 0.55 12.83 -20.89
N PHE A 29 0.32 13.97 -21.55
CA PHE A 29 -0.79 14.12 -22.49
C PHE A 29 -0.75 13.07 -23.63
N LEU A 30 0.42 12.87 -24.24
CA LEU A 30 0.60 11.89 -25.32
C LEU A 30 0.32 10.45 -24.86
N ASP A 31 0.78 10.08 -23.67
CA ASP A 31 0.51 8.76 -23.08
C ASP A 31 -1.00 8.53 -22.89
N LYS A 32 -1.72 9.56 -22.44
CA LYS A 32 -3.18 9.52 -22.28
C LYS A 32 -3.89 9.41 -23.62
N ALA A 33 -3.43 10.15 -24.63
CA ALA A 33 -3.99 10.11 -25.98
C ALA A 33 -3.80 8.73 -26.62
N LEU A 34 -2.59 8.17 -26.54
CA LEU A 34 -2.28 6.82 -27.02
C LEU A 34 -3.15 5.77 -26.33
N PHE A 35 -3.29 5.84 -25.01
CA PHE A 35 -4.11 4.89 -24.26
C PHE A 35 -5.60 5.00 -24.63
N ARG A 36 -6.13 6.21 -24.81
CA ARG A 36 -7.51 6.44 -25.27
C ARG A 36 -7.74 5.93 -26.69
N ALA A 37 -6.80 6.19 -27.60
CA ALA A 37 -6.85 5.69 -28.97
C ALA A 37 -6.83 4.16 -29.00
N ALA A 38 -5.95 3.53 -28.23
CA ALA A 38 -5.87 2.08 -28.08
C ALA A 38 -7.18 1.47 -27.56
N MET A 39 -7.81 2.08 -26.54
CA MET A 39 -9.13 1.65 -26.08
C MET A 39 -10.21 1.79 -27.16
N GLY A 40 -10.23 2.90 -27.89
CA GLY A 40 -11.18 3.14 -28.97
C GLY A 40 -11.03 2.12 -30.11
N TYR A 41 -9.78 1.80 -30.46
CA TYR A 41 -9.45 0.80 -31.46
C TYR A 41 -9.86 -0.61 -30.99
N ALA A 42 -9.44 -1.02 -29.79
CA ALA A 42 -9.76 -2.33 -29.22
C ALA A 42 -11.27 -2.53 -29.00
N LYS A 43 -12.02 -1.46 -28.75
CA LYS A 43 -13.49 -1.51 -28.64
C LYS A 43 -14.15 -1.95 -29.96
N ARG A 44 -13.57 -1.61 -31.11
CA ARG A 44 -14.13 -1.92 -32.46
C ARG A 44 -13.48 -3.13 -33.12
N GLY A 45 -12.16 -3.29 -32.97
CA GLY A 45 -11.35 -4.30 -33.67
C GLY A 45 -10.86 -5.45 -32.78
N GLY A 46 -11.31 -5.56 -31.54
CA GLY A 46 -10.93 -6.64 -30.63
C GLY A 46 -9.57 -6.41 -29.96
N SER A 47 -8.60 -7.29 -30.20
CA SER A 47 -7.29 -7.27 -29.53
C SER A 47 -6.21 -6.54 -30.32
N ILE A 48 -5.36 -5.78 -29.62
CA ILE A 48 -4.18 -5.17 -30.22
C ILE A 48 -3.06 -6.20 -30.26
N VAL A 49 -2.59 -6.53 -31.48
CA VAL A 49 -1.55 -7.55 -31.73
C VAL A 49 -0.22 -6.98 -32.24
N ASN A 50 -0.17 -5.70 -32.63
CA ASN A 50 1.07 -5.08 -33.08
C ASN A 50 2.10 -5.02 -31.93
N GLY A 51 3.21 -5.74 -32.07
CA GLY A 51 4.21 -5.93 -31.01
C GLY A 51 4.78 -4.61 -30.44
N MET A 52 5.14 -3.65 -31.29
CA MET A 52 5.66 -2.35 -30.84
C MET A 52 4.61 -1.56 -30.06
N LEU A 53 3.35 -1.61 -30.53
CA LEU A 53 2.25 -0.90 -29.87
C LEU A 53 1.90 -1.55 -28.52
N VAL A 54 1.86 -2.88 -28.49
CA VAL A 54 1.66 -3.68 -27.28
C VAL A 54 2.74 -3.36 -26.25
N GLU A 55 4.01 -3.31 -26.65
CA GLU A 55 5.11 -3.00 -25.73
C GLU A 55 4.95 -1.61 -25.09
N LYS A 56 4.67 -0.58 -25.90
CA LYS A 56 4.41 0.77 -25.40
C LYS A 56 3.21 0.81 -24.44
N LEU A 57 2.13 0.11 -24.79
CA LEU A 57 0.95 0.01 -23.94
C LEU A 57 1.23 -0.75 -22.63
N LEU A 58 2.03 -1.82 -22.66
CA LEU A 58 2.42 -2.55 -21.47
C LEU A 58 3.24 -1.67 -20.52
N ARG A 59 4.16 -0.85 -21.04
CA ARG A 59 4.90 0.13 -20.22
C ARG A 59 3.94 1.13 -19.55
N LEU A 60 2.91 1.60 -20.26
CA LEU A 60 1.87 2.47 -19.67
C LEU A 60 1.02 1.75 -18.63
N VAL A 61 0.62 0.51 -18.91
CA VAL A 61 -0.13 -0.33 -17.96
C VAL A 61 0.68 -0.58 -16.69
N ALA A 62 1.97 -0.84 -16.80
CA ALA A 62 2.86 -0.98 -15.65
C ALA A 62 2.88 0.29 -14.79
N ARG A 63 3.02 1.47 -15.41
CA ARG A 63 2.96 2.78 -14.73
C ARG A 63 1.58 3.04 -14.09
N LEU A 64 0.50 2.59 -14.70
CA LEU A 64 -0.84 2.73 -14.12
C LEU A 64 -1.06 1.76 -12.95
N LYS A 65 -0.49 0.56 -13.04
CA LYS A 65 -0.51 -0.47 -11.98
C LYS A 65 0.50 -0.19 -10.86
N GLU A 66 1.39 0.79 -11.00
CA GLU A 66 2.32 1.16 -9.93
C GLU A 66 1.61 1.34 -8.59
N ILE A 67 2.31 0.89 -7.55
CA ILE A 67 1.81 0.69 -6.19
C ILE A 67 1.00 1.90 -5.74
N SER A 68 -0.29 1.67 -5.49
CA SER A 68 -1.19 2.70 -4.99
C SER A 68 -0.74 3.20 -3.61
N LYS A 69 -1.11 4.43 -3.25
CA LYS A 69 -0.86 4.95 -1.90
C LYS A 69 -1.41 3.98 -0.82
N GLY A 70 -2.60 3.42 -1.06
CA GLY A 70 -3.20 2.41 -0.17
C GLY A 70 -2.38 1.14 -0.05
N MET A 71 -1.81 0.63 -1.15
CA MET A 71 -0.95 -0.55 -1.12
C MET A 71 0.39 -0.28 -0.39
N ARG A 72 0.92 0.96 -0.49
CA ARG A 72 2.11 1.38 0.30
C ARG A 72 1.79 1.41 1.79
N ILE A 73 0.64 1.98 2.14
CA ILE A 73 0.13 2.05 3.52
C ILE A 73 -0.05 0.63 4.05
N PHE A 74 -0.77 -0.23 3.32
CA PHE A 74 -1.02 -1.61 3.71
C PHE A 74 0.26 -2.42 3.87
N LYS A 75 1.21 -2.35 2.93
CA LYS A 75 2.52 -3.03 3.07
C LYS A 75 3.27 -2.57 4.31
N ARG A 76 3.26 -1.27 4.60
CA ARG A 76 3.91 -0.71 5.79
C ARG A 76 3.22 -1.20 7.07
N GLY A 77 1.89 -1.21 7.08
CA GLY A 77 1.10 -1.71 8.20
C GLY A 77 1.30 -3.20 8.44
N TYR A 78 1.38 -3.99 7.38
CA TYR A 78 1.61 -5.42 7.44
C TYR A 78 3.00 -5.73 8.02
N ALA A 79 4.04 -5.03 7.55
CA ALA A 79 5.38 -5.17 8.10
C ALA A 79 5.44 -4.85 9.61
N LYS A 80 4.67 -3.84 10.06
CA LYS A 80 4.53 -3.54 11.49
C LYS A 80 3.79 -4.63 12.25
N ALA A 81 2.70 -5.15 11.68
CA ALA A 81 1.91 -6.18 12.32
C ALA A 81 2.72 -7.46 12.55
N VAL A 82 3.52 -7.87 11.55
CA VAL A 82 4.47 -8.99 11.67
C VAL A 82 5.51 -8.72 12.75
N ALA A 83 6.16 -7.55 12.73
CA ALA A 83 7.14 -7.20 13.75
C ALA A 83 6.56 -7.17 15.18
N MET A 84 5.27 -6.82 15.33
CA MET A 84 4.56 -6.85 16.61
C MET A 84 4.20 -8.28 17.05
N LEU A 85 3.92 -9.19 16.12
CA LEU A 85 3.70 -10.61 16.42
C LEU A 85 5.02 -11.24 16.90
N ASP A 86 6.10 -11.06 16.13
CA ASP A 86 7.40 -11.67 16.43
C ASP A 86 7.95 -11.18 17.78
N ARG A 87 7.91 -9.87 18.04
CA ARG A 87 8.45 -9.28 19.28
C ARG A 87 7.49 -9.32 20.47
N GLY A 88 6.19 -9.43 20.23
CA GLY A 88 5.18 -9.55 21.29
C GLY A 88 5.24 -10.90 22.02
N GLU A 89 5.78 -11.91 21.34
CA GLU A 89 6.11 -13.21 21.93
C GLU A 89 7.45 -13.15 22.72
N GLU A 90 8.47 -12.43 22.23
CA GLU A 90 9.79 -12.37 22.87
C GLU A 90 9.94 -11.37 24.04
N ILE A 91 9.49 -10.11 23.91
CA ILE A 91 9.93 -9.01 24.80
C ILE A 91 9.09 -8.86 26.08
N PHE A 92 7.81 -9.21 26.04
CA PHE A 92 6.86 -8.99 27.14
C PHE A 92 6.25 -10.28 27.69
N GLY A 93 6.96 -11.41 27.57
CA GLY A 93 6.55 -12.69 28.20
C GLY A 93 5.12 -13.10 27.84
N GLY A 94 4.72 -12.87 26.58
CA GLY A 94 3.36 -13.14 26.13
C GLY A 94 2.40 -11.97 26.31
N VAL A 95 2.60 -10.88 25.55
CA VAL A 95 1.57 -9.84 25.40
C VAL A 95 0.23 -10.44 24.97
N PHE A 96 0.28 -11.53 24.21
CA PHE A 96 -0.90 -12.27 23.78
C PHE A 96 -1.53 -13.15 24.87
N VAL A 97 -0.87 -13.36 26.01
CA VAL A 97 -1.45 -14.06 27.18
C VAL A 97 -2.43 -13.13 27.90
N TRP A 98 -2.05 -11.87 28.14
CA TRP A 98 -2.93 -10.90 28.79
C TRP A 98 -3.82 -10.11 27.81
N ALA A 99 -3.42 -10.00 26.53
CA ALA A 99 -4.18 -9.36 25.47
C ALA A 99 -4.36 -10.26 24.22
N PRO A 100 -5.07 -11.40 24.33
CA PRO A 100 -5.27 -12.33 23.21
C PRO A 100 -6.03 -11.71 22.04
N ARG A 101 -6.90 -10.72 22.31
CA ARG A 101 -7.64 -9.97 21.29
C ARG A 101 -6.74 -9.22 20.32
N LEU A 102 -5.56 -8.77 20.78
CA LEU A 102 -4.59 -8.07 19.94
C LEU A 102 -4.10 -8.95 18.79
N LYS A 103 -3.97 -10.27 19.01
CA LYS A 103 -3.59 -11.23 17.96
C LYS A 103 -4.65 -11.31 16.86
N GLY A 104 -5.93 -11.15 17.22
CA GLY A 104 -7.03 -11.02 16.27
C GLY A 104 -6.95 -9.73 15.46
N TRP A 105 -6.65 -8.61 16.14
CA TRP A 105 -6.55 -7.30 15.50
C TRP A 105 -5.37 -7.24 14.52
N LEU A 106 -4.23 -7.85 14.84
CA LEU A 106 -3.06 -7.91 13.94
C LEU A 106 -3.32 -8.73 12.65
N LYS A 107 -4.43 -9.48 12.59
CA LYS A 107 -4.89 -10.18 11.38
C LYS A 107 -5.98 -9.41 10.63
N ASP A 108 -6.56 -8.39 11.24
CA ASP A 108 -7.62 -7.58 10.65
C ASP A 108 -7.05 -6.62 9.59
N PRO A 109 -7.51 -6.70 8.33
CA PRO A 109 -7.05 -5.82 7.26
C PRO A 109 -7.21 -4.33 7.56
N ASP A 110 -8.27 -3.92 8.27
CA ASP A 110 -8.54 -2.52 8.59
C ASP A 110 -7.57 -2.01 9.65
N TYR A 111 -7.27 -2.85 10.65
CA TYR A 111 -6.26 -2.55 11.65
C TYR A 111 -4.85 -2.49 11.04
N ILE A 112 -4.53 -3.43 10.14
CA ILE A 112 -3.26 -3.41 9.39
C ILE A 112 -3.16 -2.12 8.57
N PHE A 113 -4.23 -1.72 7.88
CA PHE A 113 -4.23 -0.48 7.12
C PHE A 113 -4.00 0.74 8.02
N TRP A 114 -4.67 0.80 9.18
CA TRP A 114 -4.46 1.83 10.21
C TRP A 114 -3.03 1.87 10.76
N LEU A 115 -2.39 0.71 10.97
CA LEU A 115 -0.96 0.65 11.37
C LEU A 115 -0.05 1.30 10.31
N GLY A 116 -0.42 1.18 9.04
CA GLY A 116 0.29 1.74 7.91
C GLY A 116 0.20 3.26 7.77
N THR A 117 -0.91 3.87 8.22
CA THR A 117 -1.12 5.33 8.15
C THR A 117 -0.39 6.06 9.27
N ASN A 118 -0.23 5.43 10.44
CA ASN A 118 0.45 6.03 11.57
C ASN A 118 1.96 6.13 11.36
N LEU A 119 2.44 7.36 11.13
CA LEU A 119 3.88 7.68 11.03
C LEU A 119 4.60 7.63 12.39
N PHE A 120 3.87 7.75 13.51
CA PHE A 120 4.46 8.08 14.81
C PHE A 120 4.49 6.96 15.83
N LEU A 121 3.73 5.88 15.64
CA LEU A 121 3.77 4.77 16.58
C LEU A 121 4.80 3.75 16.12
N ASN A 122 6.03 4.04 16.48
CA ASN A 122 7.00 3.01 16.80
C ASN A 122 7.37 3.17 18.29
N PRO A 123 6.44 2.92 19.24
CA PRO A 123 6.77 2.94 20.67
C PRO A 123 7.82 1.88 21.04
N PHE A 124 8.16 0.99 20.11
CA PHE A 124 9.12 -0.10 20.27
C PHE A 124 10.40 0.06 19.43
N THR A 125 10.67 1.24 18.84
CA THR A 125 11.98 1.59 18.26
C THR A 125 12.58 2.85 18.87
N SER A 126 12.49 3.02 20.19
CA SER A 126 13.27 4.03 20.92
C SER A 126 14.63 3.47 21.36
N LYS A 127 15.44 2.97 20.43
CA LYS A 127 16.89 2.84 20.65
C LYS A 127 17.62 3.28 19.38
N SER A 128 18.29 4.44 19.48
CA SER A 128 19.53 4.84 18.78
C SER A 128 19.58 6.18 18.05
N LEU A 129 18.60 7.09 18.15
CA LEU A 129 18.78 8.45 17.59
C LEU A 129 18.11 9.50 18.47
N TYR A 130 18.76 9.91 19.55
CA TYR A 130 18.77 11.26 20.15
C TYR A 130 19.63 11.19 21.42
N GLY A 131 20.94 10.95 21.24
CA GLY A 131 21.91 11.40 22.22
C GLY A 131 21.98 12.92 22.11
N LYS A 132 21.13 13.63 22.86
CA LYS A 132 21.26 15.06 23.17
C LYS A 132 20.29 15.40 24.32
N THR A 133 20.91 15.47 25.50
CA THR A 133 20.58 16.33 26.64
C THR A 133 19.37 17.27 26.43
N LEU A 134 18.25 16.97 27.09
CA LEU A 134 17.33 18.00 27.57
C LEU A 134 17.00 17.75 29.04
N ARG A 135 17.67 18.60 29.81
CA ARG A 135 17.49 18.96 31.21
C ARG A 135 16.02 19.32 31.46
N GLY A 136 15.36 18.59 32.37
CA GLY A 136 14.16 19.01 33.11
C GLY A 136 12.85 19.17 32.33
N LYS A 137 11.88 18.29 32.60
CA LYS A 137 10.60 18.64 33.25
C LYS A 137 9.61 17.46 33.22
N LYS A 138 9.14 17.13 34.42
CA LYS A 138 7.80 16.62 34.80
C LYS A 138 7.39 15.22 34.30
N SER A 139 7.45 14.31 35.28
CA SER A 139 6.57 13.15 35.49
C SER A 139 5.20 13.24 34.80
N PHE A 140 4.94 12.37 33.84
CA PHE A 140 3.59 12.00 33.44
C PHE A 140 3.17 10.79 34.26
N THR A 141 2.35 11.05 35.27
CA THR A 141 1.65 10.04 36.06
C THR A 141 0.59 9.34 35.20
N ASN A 142 0.44 8.05 35.49
CA ASN A 142 -0.60 7.15 35.01
C ASN A 142 -1.98 7.81 34.94
N ASN A 143 -2.63 7.69 33.78
CA ASN A 143 -4.08 7.72 33.67
C ASN A 143 -4.50 7.00 32.37
N PHE A 144 -4.52 5.67 32.43
CA PHE A 144 -5.38 4.86 31.56
C PHE A 144 -6.50 4.29 32.43
N PHE A 145 -7.47 5.15 32.72
CA PHE A 145 -8.80 4.75 33.17
C PHE A 145 -9.80 5.13 32.07
N TYR A 146 -10.87 4.33 31.98
CA TYR A 146 -12.01 4.38 31.07
C TYR A 146 -11.83 3.66 29.72
N LEU A 147 -12.44 2.49 29.58
CA LEU A 147 -13.86 2.38 29.24
C LEU A 147 -14.37 0.98 29.61
N ARG A 148 -15.50 0.99 30.34
CA ARG A 148 -16.35 -0.13 30.72
C ARG A 148 -17.28 -0.46 29.56
#